data_AF-A0AAU5S495-F1
#
_entry.id   AF-A0AAU5S495-F1
#
_cell.length_a   1.000
_cell.length_b   1.000
_cell.length_c   1.000
_cell.angle_alpha   90.00
_cell.angle_beta   90.00
_cell.angle_gamma   90.00
#
_symmetry.space_group_name_H-M   'P 1'
#
loop_
_entity.id
_entity.type
_entity.pdbx_description
1 polymer ?
#
loop_
_entity_poly.entity_id
_entity_poly.type
_entity_poly.pdbx_seq_one_letter_code
_entity_poly.pdbx_strand_id
1 'polypeptide(L)'
;MSASQHLAVGARPGESSWAGRADGVRLLGVWTERRPGHGEDAEPLVLHHVPSGAGLLAVFDGSGGSGAAPAWQGADGRTYTGAWVGARAARLGTERWFQRLVEHGEPDTADRLAEHLRGTLRAAAPPARGKITGSMRRALPTTLSAVAYRLGPDRVSWRALWAGDSRSYALLPGSGLHALTRDHTTEDDALDQLRQDPPMTNVVCADRDFTVDAQPASGRREFALPCVLLAGTDGFFGYVHTPALFEYLLLSTLGRAGDMADWAARLRTAVQAYTADDASLGLAALGFPDFRALREAFRERYRAVVAAYVATFPERYGGDREAGRAGAEVPDGGGGFGAGTAGFDALRHWQEETWRAYRPGYERYMPPLPPVLPAQRPERRVVPPAGPEAGA
;
A
#
# COMPACT_ATOMS: atom_id res chain seq x y z
N MET A 1 4.32 22.74 27.99
CA MET A 1 3.03 22.04 28.07
C MET A 1 3.02 20.96 26.98
N SER A 2 2.54 19.77 27.31
CA SER A 2 2.90 18.49 26.68
C SER A 2 2.33 18.31 25.25
N ALA A 3 3.19 18.07 24.27
CA ALA A 3 2.84 17.81 22.86
C ALA A 3 2.09 16.46 22.65
N SER A 4 1.96 15.63 23.69
CA SER A 4 1.37 14.28 23.58
C SER A 4 -0.15 14.23 23.71
N GLN A 5 -0.84 15.37 23.88
CA GLN A 5 -2.31 15.38 24.04
C GLN A 5 -3.11 15.61 22.75
N HIS A 6 -2.44 15.87 21.60
CA HIS A 6 -3.13 16.31 20.38
C HIS A 6 -3.23 15.26 19.26
N LEU A 7 -2.40 14.21 19.28
CA LEU A 7 -2.37 13.13 18.28
C LEU A 7 -2.85 11.81 18.90
N ALA A 8 -3.90 11.22 18.32
CA ALA A 8 -4.67 10.18 19.01
C ALA A 8 -4.08 8.76 18.99
N VAL A 9 -3.19 8.38 18.06
CA VAL A 9 -2.72 6.98 17.97
C VAL A 9 -1.32 6.87 17.35
N GLY A 10 -0.54 5.88 17.81
CA GLY A 10 0.70 5.38 17.21
C GLY A 10 1.02 4.00 17.80
N ALA A 11 1.78 3.18 17.09
CA ALA A 11 2.23 1.88 17.60
C ALA A 11 2.97 2.04 18.92
N ARG A 12 2.68 1.21 19.93
CA ARG A 12 3.59 1.09 21.07
C ARG A 12 4.74 0.16 20.69
N PRO A 13 5.95 0.37 21.23
CA PRO A 13 7.07 -0.53 20.96
C PRO A 13 6.69 -1.99 21.21
N GLY A 14 6.87 -2.85 20.19
CA GLY A 14 6.56 -4.28 20.24
C GLY A 14 5.10 -4.67 19.94
N GLU A 15 4.21 -3.71 19.67
CA GLU A 15 2.83 -4.01 19.25
C GLU A 15 2.73 -4.21 17.74
N SER A 16 2.38 -5.43 17.30
CA SER A 16 2.09 -5.76 15.90
C SER A 16 0.67 -5.38 15.45
N SER A 17 -0.17 -4.93 16.38
CA SER A 17 -1.52 -4.45 16.09
C SER A 17 -2.00 -3.59 17.25
N TRP A 18 -2.67 -2.48 16.96
CA TRP A 18 -3.19 -1.58 17.97
C TRP A 18 -4.46 -0.87 17.48
N ALA A 19 -5.21 -0.31 18.42
CA ALA A 19 -6.42 0.46 18.13
C ALA A 19 -6.54 1.67 19.07
N GLY A 20 -7.25 2.70 18.62
CA GLY A 20 -7.56 3.86 19.44
C GLY A 20 -8.79 4.62 18.96
N ARG A 21 -9.13 5.68 19.69
CA ARG A 21 -10.30 6.50 19.43
C ARG A 21 -10.04 7.95 19.82
N ALA A 22 -10.53 8.88 19.01
CA ALA A 22 -10.67 10.29 19.34
C ALA A 22 -11.86 10.88 18.58
N ASP A 23 -12.73 11.66 19.23
CA ASP A 23 -13.79 12.45 18.59
C ASP A 23 -14.62 11.75 17.50
N GLY A 24 -15.12 10.55 17.79
CA GLY A 24 -15.93 9.78 16.83
C GLY A 24 -15.13 9.13 15.69
N VAL A 25 -13.80 9.29 15.70
CA VAL A 25 -12.85 8.55 14.88
C VAL A 25 -12.40 7.30 15.62
N ARG A 26 -12.43 6.17 14.94
CA ARG A 26 -11.87 4.90 15.41
C ARG A 26 -10.70 4.54 14.51
N LEU A 27 -9.56 4.27 15.12
CA LEU A 27 -8.30 4.05 14.44
C LEU A 27 -7.79 2.65 14.75
N LEU A 28 -7.17 2.00 13.78
CA LEU A 28 -6.35 0.81 14.01
C LEU A 28 -5.13 0.79 13.11
N GLY A 29 -4.10 0.09 13.56
CA GLY A 29 -2.92 -0.28 12.78
C GLY A 29 -2.63 -1.75 12.91
N VAL A 30 -2.13 -2.36 11.83
CA VAL A 30 -1.69 -3.76 11.76
C VAL A 30 -0.33 -3.79 11.08
N TRP A 31 0.60 -4.52 11.66
CA TRP A 31 1.94 -4.75 11.12
C TRP A 31 2.35 -6.19 11.38
N THR A 32 2.86 -6.87 10.37
CA THR A 32 3.44 -8.21 10.52
C THR A 32 4.62 -8.38 9.60
N GLU A 33 5.59 -9.15 10.07
CA GLU A 33 6.75 -9.52 9.29
C GLU A 33 6.51 -10.90 8.65
N ARG A 34 7.05 -11.11 7.45
CA ARG A 34 7.13 -12.43 6.83
C ARG A 34 8.00 -13.36 7.66
N ARG A 35 9.13 -12.84 8.12
CA ARG A 35 10.10 -13.53 8.97
C ARG A 35 10.28 -12.71 10.26
N PRO A 36 9.92 -13.27 11.42
CA PRO A 36 10.06 -12.56 12.69
C PRO A 36 11.48 -12.02 12.92
N GLY A 37 11.58 -10.73 13.25
CA GLY A 37 12.83 -10.00 13.48
C GLY A 37 13.55 -9.54 12.20
N HIS A 38 12.95 -9.75 11.03
CA HIS A 38 13.56 -9.46 9.73
C HIS A 38 12.66 -8.62 8.81
N GLY A 39 11.57 -8.04 9.33
CA GLY A 39 10.68 -7.25 8.49
C GLY A 39 11.27 -5.90 8.12
N GLU A 40 11.19 -5.53 6.85
CA GLU A 40 11.69 -4.31 6.25
C GLU A 40 10.64 -3.19 6.22
N ASP A 41 9.34 -3.55 6.23
CA ASP A 41 8.24 -2.63 6.49
C ASP A 41 8.45 -1.79 7.77
N ALA A 42 7.99 -0.55 7.74
CA ALA A 42 7.80 0.24 8.95
C ALA A 42 6.36 0.08 9.48
N GLU A 43 6.19 0.26 10.79
CA GLU A 43 4.87 0.26 11.40
C GLU A 43 3.98 1.36 10.78
N PRO A 44 2.71 1.07 10.44
CA PRO A 44 1.83 2.06 9.82
C PRO A 44 1.69 3.31 10.68
N LEU A 45 1.67 4.47 10.03
CA LEU A 45 1.42 5.75 10.65
C LEU A 45 -0.09 5.99 10.68
N VAL A 46 -0.68 6.11 11.86
CA VAL A 46 -2.13 6.27 12.06
C VAL A 46 -2.40 7.43 13.00
N LEU A 47 -2.48 8.64 12.45
CA LEU A 47 -2.55 9.89 13.20
C LEU A 47 -3.91 10.56 13.06
N HIS A 48 -4.37 11.18 14.14
CA HIS A 48 -5.52 12.08 14.15
C HIS A 48 -5.26 13.26 15.07
N HIS A 49 -5.27 14.47 14.51
CA HIS A 49 -5.09 15.74 15.21
C HIS A 49 -6.44 16.33 15.59
N VAL A 50 -6.83 16.10 16.85
CA VAL A 50 -8.12 16.44 17.44
C VAL A 50 -8.54 17.91 17.18
N PRO A 51 -7.72 18.93 17.50
CA PRO A 51 -8.13 20.33 17.34
C PRO A 51 -8.52 20.72 15.91
N SER A 52 -7.92 20.10 14.91
CA SER A 52 -8.16 20.43 13.49
C SER A 52 -9.11 19.46 12.78
N GLY A 53 -9.46 18.34 13.42
CA GLY A 53 -10.14 17.21 12.78
C GLY A 53 -9.36 16.58 11.61
N ALA A 54 -8.07 16.89 11.46
CA ALA A 54 -7.22 16.34 10.41
C ALA A 54 -6.61 15.00 10.84
N GLY A 55 -6.37 14.09 9.90
CA GLY A 55 -5.65 12.85 10.17
C GLY A 55 -4.83 12.38 8.98
N LEU A 56 -3.99 11.39 9.25
CA LEU A 56 -3.10 10.79 8.28
C LEU A 56 -3.00 9.29 8.53
N LEU A 57 -3.21 8.52 7.47
CA LEU A 57 -2.90 7.10 7.40
C LEU A 57 -1.74 6.96 6.42
N ALA A 58 -0.67 6.26 6.79
CA ALA A 58 0.43 5.98 5.86
C ALA A 58 1.10 4.64 6.13
N VAL A 59 1.61 4.01 5.07
CA VAL A 59 2.40 2.78 5.11
C VAL A 59 3.67 2.93 4.28
N PHE A 60 4.68 2.14 4.64
CA PHE A 60 6.02 2.20 4.07
C PHE A 60 6.54 0.76 3.98
N ASP A 61 6.61 0.23 2.77
CA ASP A 61 7.21 -1.07 2.51
C ASP A 61 8.67 -0.89 2.08
N GLY A 62 9.58 -1.57 2.78
CA GLY A 62 11.00 -1.50 2.53
C GLY A 62 11.40 -2.45 1.40
N SER A 63 11.89 -1.92 0.27
CA SER A 63 12.15 -2.75 -0.91
C SER A 63 13.43 -3.61 -0.80
N GLY A 64 13.32 -4.77 -0.16
CA GLY A 64 14.43 -5.68 0.18
C GLY A 64 15.36 -6.03 -0.96
N GLY A 65 14.83 -6.38 -2.13
CA GLY A 65 15.66 -6.75 -3.29
C GLY A 65 16.66 -5.65 -3.68
N SER A 66 16.22 -4.39 -3.68
CA SER A 66 17.06 -3.24 -4.05
C SER A 66 17.81 -2.61 -2.86
N GLY A 67 17.32 -2.87 -1.64
CA GLY A 67 17.78 -2.28 -0.38
C GLY A 67 18.49 -3.23 0.58
N ALA A 68 18.77 -4.48 0.19
CA ALA A 68 19.36 -5.52 1.05
C ALA A 68 20.74 -5.18 1.64
N ALA A 69 21.43 -4.15 1.12
CA ALA A 69 22.72 -3.74 1.64
C ALA A 69 22.60 -3.25 3.10
N PRO A 70 23.50 -3.64 4.01
CA PRO A 70 23.58 -3.07 5.35
C PRO A 70 23.66 -1.55 5.33
N ALA A 71 22.79 -0.89 6.09
CA ALA A 71 22.74 0.57 6.20
C ALA A 71 22.97 1.08 7.62
N TRP A 72 22.57 0.32 8.64
CA TRP A 72 22.72 0.70 10.04
C TRP A 72 23.05 -0.50 10.94
N GLN A 73 23.74 -0.25 12.04
CA GLN A 73 24.00 -1.24 13.07
C GLN A 73 23.52 -0.74 14.43
N GLY A 74 22.69 -1.53 15.10
CA GLY A 74 22.21 -1.25 16.43
C GLY A 74 23.27 -1.39 17.50
N ALA A 75 23.02 -0.81 18.67
CA ALA A 75 23.90 -0.93 19.84
C ALA A 75 24.07 -2.39 20.32
N ASP A 76 23.11 -3.26 19.98
CA ASP A 76 23.13 -4.70 20.23
C ASP A 76 23.90 -5.50 19.15
N GLY A 77 24.52 -4.81 18.19
CA GLY A 77 25.28 -5.40 17.08
C GLY A 77 24.42 -5.86 15.90
N ARG A 78 23.08 -5.79 15.99
CA ARG A 78 22.18 -6.17 14.89
C ARG A 78 22.37 -5.24 13.72
N THR A 79 22.43 -5.81 12.52
CA THR A 79 22.57 -5.06 11.27
C THR A 79 21.23 -4.96 10.58
N TYR A 80 20.90 -3.76 10.12
CA TYR A 80 19.65 -3.45 9.45
C TYR A 80 19.91 -3.04 7.99
N THR A 81 19.05 -3.52 7.10
CA THR A 81 19.15 -3.27 5.65
C THR A 81 18.80 -1.83 5.32
N GLY A 82 19.19 -1.38 4.12
CA GLY A 82 18.77 -0.10 3.58
C GLY A 82 17.25 -0.01 3.46
N ALA A 83 16.58 -1.09 3.06
CA ALA A 83 15.11 -1.16 3.02
C ALA A 83 14.49 -0.88 4.39
N TRP A 84 14.95 -1.58 5.43
CA TRP A 84 14.51 -1.39 6.82
C TRP A 84 14.68 0.06 7.31
N VAL A 85 15.85 0.65 7.04
CA VAL A 85 16.18 2.02 7.46
C VAL A 85 15.38 3.03 6.64
N GLY A 86 15.21 2.78 5.34
CA GLY A 86 14.46 3.62 4.40
C GLY A 86 13.00 3.76 4.80
N ALA A 87 12.31 2.66 5.06
CA ALA A 87 10.91 2.66 5.47
C ALA A 87 10.69 3.49 6.75
N ARG A 88 11.57 3.34 7.75
CA ARG A 88 11.48 4.09 9.03
C ARG A 88 11.86 5.56 8.88
N ALA A 89 12.84 5.88 8.03
CA ALA A 89 13.18 7.26 7.70
C ALA A 89 12.03 7.95 6.94
N ALA A 90 11.40 7.27 5.98
CA ALA A 90 10.24 7.79 5.26
C ALA A 90 9.03 7.98 6.18
N ARG A 91 8.78 7.05 7.10
CA ARG A 91 7.78 7.18 8.17
C ARG A 91 8.00 8.44 8.99
N LEU A 92 9.23 8.66 9.48
CA LEU A 92 9.57 9.86 10.25
C LEU A 92 9.43 11.14 9.43
N GLY A 93 9.85 11.16 8.17
CA GLY A 93 9.71 12.31 7.29
C GLY A 93 8.24 12.67 7.06
N THR A 94 7.40 11.66 6.85
CA THR A 94 5.95 11.80 6.67
C THR A 94 5.25 12.29 7.95
N GLU A 95 5.64 11.77 9.11
CA GLU A 95 5.16 12.22 10.41
C GLU A 95 5.51 13.70 10.68
N ARG A 96 6.75 14.11 10.38
CA ARG A 96 7.19 15.51 10.51
C ARG A 96 6.41 16.46 9.59
N TRP A 97 6.19 16.05 8.34
CA TRP A 97 5.36 16.82 7.41
C TRP A 97 3.95 17.02 7.96
N PHE A 98 3.31 15.96 8.48
CA PHE A 98 1.96 16.08 9.04
C PHE A 98 1.90 16.96 10.28
N GLN A 99 2.89 16.85 11.19
CA GLN A 99 2.99 17.73 12.36
C GLN A 99 3.10 19.19 11.92
N ARG A 100 3.95 19.49 10.93
CA ARG A 100 4.08 20.86 10.39
C ARG A 100 2.82 21.35 9.71
N LEU A 101 2.11 20.48 9.00
CA LEU A 101 0.82 20.79 8.40
C LEU A 101 -0.20 21.24 9.46
N VAL A 102 -0.34 20.48 10.56
CA VAL A 102 -1.40 20.73 11.55
C VAL A 102 -1.04 21.75 12.62
N GLU A 103 0.23 21.90 12.97
CA GLU A 103 0.70 22.84 14.01
C GLU A 103 1.18 24.18 13.44
N HIS A 104 1.67 24.19 12.19
CA HIS A 104 2.31 25.36 11.58
C HIS A 104 1.67 25.79 10.25
N GLY A 105 0.62 25.10 9.79
CA GLY A 105 -0.09 25.46 8.57
C GLY A 105 0.74 25.29 7.30
N GLU A 106 1.71 24.37 7.30
CA GLU A 106 2.50 24.07 6.10
C GLU A 106 1.59 23.63 4.94
N PRO A 107 1.90 23.97 3.67
CA PRO A 107 1.05 23.58 2.55
C PRO A 107 0.91 22.05 2.44
N ASP A 108 -0.34 21.60 2.50
CA ASP A 108 -0.72 20.21 2.22
C ASP A 108 -0.52 19.95 0.72
N THR A 109 0.67 19.49 0.32
CA THR A 109 1.09 19.28 -1.09
C THR A 109 2.03 18.08 -1.20
N ALA A 110 2.01 17.42 -2.35
CA ALA A 110 2.91 16.28 -2.63
C ALA A 110 4.38 16.72 -2.60
N ASP A 111 4.68 17.91 -3.14
CA ASP A 111 6.03 18.47 -3.15
C ASP A 111 6.58 18.70 -1.74
N ARG A 112 5.77 19.24 -0.83
CA ARG A 112 6.19 19.43 0.58
C ARG A 112 6.47 18.10 1.26
N LEU A 113 5.60 17.10 1.07
CA LEU A 113 5.88 15.76 1.60
C LEU A 113 7.18 15.18 1.01
N ALA A 114 7.40 15.32 -0.30
CA ALA A 114 8.64 14.89 -0.95
C ALA A 114 9.88 15.61 -0.40
N GLU A 115 9.80 16.91 -0.07
CA GLU A 115 10.88 17.65 0.59
C GLU A 115 11.24 17.07 1.97
N HIS A 116 10.24 16.79 2.81
CA HIS A 116 10.47 16.18 4.14
C HIS A 116 11.06 14.77 4.04
N LEU A 117 10.58 13.97 3.07
CA LEU A 117 11.12 12.65 2.79
C LEU A 117 12.59 12.73 2.36
N ARG A 118 12.91 13.57 1.36
CA ARG A 118 14.30 13.77 0.90
C ARG A 118 15.21 14.23 2.02
N GLY A 119 14.77 15.19 2.83
CA GLY A 119 15.54 15.69 3.97
C GLY A 119 15.85 14.59 4.99
N THR A 120 14.85 13.78 5.32
CA THR A 120 14.98 12.72 6.34
C THR A 120 15.81 11.54 5.82
N LEU A 121 15.61 11.12 4.56
CA LEU A 121 16.39 10.05 3.93
C LEU A 121 17.86 10.43 3.77
N ARG A 122 18.16 11.67 3.33
CA ARG A 122 19.54 12.16 3.23
C ARG A 122 20.24 12.19 4.59
N ALA A 123 19.51 12.56 5.65
CA ALA A 123 20.05 12.55 7.01
C ALA A 123 20.28 11.14 7.55
N ALA A 124 19.49 10.15 7.11
CA ALA A 124 19.63 8.75 7.52
C ALA A 124 20.62 7.96 6.66
N ALA A 125 20.93 8.43 5.44
CA ALA A 125 21.79 7.72 4.51
C ALA A 125 23.22 7.57 5.06
N PRO A 126 23.79 6.34 5.01
CA PRO A 126 25.18 6.16 5.39
C PRO A 126 26.09 6.93 4.42
N PRO A 127 27.29 7.37 4.87
CA PRO A 127 28.26 8.04 3.99
C PRO A 127 28.54 7.19 2.74
N ALA A 128 28.44 7.80 1.57
CA ALA A 128 28.63 7.11 0.30
C ALA A 128 30.02 6.43 0.25
N ARG A 129 30.05 5.10 0.27
CA ARG A 129 31.28 4.34 -0.05
C ARG A 129 31.35 4.23 -1.56
N GLY A 130 32.18 5.06 -2.18
CA GLY A 130 32.37 5.11 -3.62
C GLY A 130 32.74 3.75 -4.20
N LYS A 131 31.77 3.09 -4.83
CA LYS A 131 31.95 2.12 -5.92
C LYS A 131 30.77 2.26 -6.85
N ILE A 132 31.02 2.09 -8.15
CA ILE A 132 29.99 2.02 -9.19
C ILE A 132 29.02 0.89 -8.79
N THR A 133 27.83 1.25 -8.31
CA THR A 133 26.76 0.31 -8.02
C THR A 133 25.83 0.25 -9.22
N GLY A 134 25.45 -0.96 -9.65
CA GLY A 134 24.50 -1.14 -10.75
C GLY A 134 23.15 -0.46 -10.44
N SER A 135 22.40 -0.14 -11.50
CA SER A 135 21.12 0.59 -11.43
C SER A 135 20.05 -0.08 -10.55
N MET A 136 20.20 -1.36 -10.22
CA MET A 136 19.28 -2.13 -9.37
C MET A 136 19.41 -1.85 -7.87
N ARG A 137 20.59 -1.44 -7.37
CA ARG A 137 20.74 -1.09 -5.96
C ARG A 137 20.25 0.33 -5.71
N ARG A 138 19.53 0.51 -4.60
CA ARG A 138 19.00 1.80 -4.15
C ARG A 138 19.50 2.08 -2.74
N ALA A 139 19.75 3.34 -2.41
CA ALA A 139 20.06 3.74 -1.06
C ALA A 139 18.74 4.04 -0.32
N LEU A 140 18.50 3.30 0.75
CA LEU A 140 17.31 3.45 1.59
C LEU A 140 15.97 3.38 0.83
N PRO A 141 15.73 2.37 -0.03
CA PRO A 141 14.52 2.30 -0.83
C PRO A 141 13.29 1.92 0.01
N THR A 142 12.17 2.56 -0.29
CA THR A 142 10.86 2.20 0.27
C THR A 142 9.73 2.70 -0.63
N THR A 143 8.54 2.16 -0.43
CA THR A 143 7.29 2.69 -0.97
C THR A 143 6.70 3.74 -0.02
N LEU A 144 5.67 4.43 -0.48
CA LEU A 144 4.83 5.31 0.31
C LEU A 144 3.41 5.19 -0.22
N SER A 145 2.46 4.96 0.67
CA SER A 145 1.04 5.21 0.40
C SER A 145 0.42 5.88 1.60
N ALA A 146 -0.25 7.00 1.38
CA ALA A 146 -0.86 7.78 2.44
C ALA A 146 -2.20 8.39 2.04
N VAL A 147 -3.11 8.47 3.03
CA VAL A 147 -4.35 9.25 2.95
C VAL A 147 -4.36 10.31 4.03
N ALA A 148 -4.20 11.56 3.62
CA ALA A 148 -4.46 12.71 4.48
C ALA A 148 -5.96 13.05 4.42
N TYR A 149 -6.59 13.33 5.56
CA TYR A 149 -8.00 13.66 5.61
C TYR A 149 -8.30 14.78 6.60
N ARG A 150 -9.46 15.42 6.44
CA ARG A 150 -10.02 16.39 7.39
C ARG A 150 -11.53 16.20 7.49
N LEU A 151 -12.00 16.01 8.72
CA LEU A 151 -13.40 15.85 9.03
C LEU A 151 -14.16 17.16 8.91
N GLY A 152 -15.31 17.11 8.25
CA GLY A 152 -16.39 18.07 8.36
C GLY A 152 -17.59 17.44 9.10
N PRO A 153 -18.73 18.15 9.17
CA PRO A 153 -19.91 17.69 9.90
C PRO A 153 -20.53 16.39 9.36
N ASP A 154 -20.67 16.28 8.05
CA ASP A 154 -21.34 15.17 7.34
C ASP A 154 -20.44 14.51 6.29
N ARG A 155 -19.23 15.03 6.10
CA ARG A 155 -18.30 14.64 5.05
C ARG A 155 -16.87 14.58 5.56
N VAL A 156 -16.04 13.81 4.87
CA VAL A 156 -14.59 13.85 5.02
C VAL A 156 -13.97 14.33 3.72
N SER A 157 -13.15 15.38 3.81
CA SER A 157 -12.25 15.74 2.72
C SER A 157 -10.98 14.93 2.81
N TRP A 158 -10.48 14.42 1.70
CA TRP A 158 -9.33 13.53 1.68
C TRP A 158 -8.42 13.77 0.47
N ARG A 159 -7.18 13.30 0.60
CA ARG A 159 -6.23 13.20 -0.49
C ARG A 159 -5.33 11.99 -0.31
N ALA A 160 -5.17 11.22 -1.37
CA ALA A 160 -4.15 10.19 -1.46
C ALA A 160 -2.82 10.78 -1.98
N LEU A 161 -1.71 10.30 -1.40
CA LEU A 161 -0.32 10.64 -1.72
C LEU A 161 0.45 9.32 -1.83
N TRP A 162 1.20 9.08 -2.91
CA TRP A 162 1.86 7.79 -3.08
C TRP A 162 3.13 7.82 -3.93
N ALA A 163 3.98 6.82 -3.74
CA ALA A 163 5.17 6.50 -4.51
C ALA A 163 5.45 4.99 -4.37
N GLY A 164 5.64 4.27 -5.47
CA GLY A 164 5.68 2.80 -5.48
C GLY A 164 4.29 2.17 -5.66
N ASP A 165 4.09 0.98 -5.12
CA ASP A 165 2.96 0.06 -5.35
C ASP A 165 2.16 -0.28 -4.09
N SER A 166 2.49 0.31 -2.94
CA SER A 166 1.57 0.37 -1.81
C SER A 166 0.33 1.21 -2.16
N ARG A 167 -0.83 0.87 -1.58
CA ARG A 167 -2.13 1.45 -2.00
C ARG A 167 -2.92 2.09 -0.89
N SER A 168 -3.68 3.11 -1.25
CA SER A 168 -4.66 3.76 -0.38
C SER A 168 -6.05 3.44 -0.85
N TYR A 169 -7.00 3.31 0.08
CA TYR A 169 -8.36 2.90 -0.21
C TYR A 169 -9.40 3.68 0.58
N ALA A 170 -10.61 3.71 0.03
CA ALA A 170 -11.83 4.00 0.76
C ALA A 170 -12.73 2.77 0.76
N LEU A 171 -13.22 2.39 1.93
CA LEU A 171 -14.23 1.35 2.09
C LEU A 171 -15.55 2.04 2.49
N LEU A 172 -16.53 1.94 1.59
CA LEU A 172 -17.81 2.65 1.66
C LEU A 172 -18.97 1.66 1.89
N PRO A 173 -19.89 1.88 2.84
CA PRO A 173 -20.97 0.94 3.15
C PRO A 173 -21.79 0.49 1.94
N GLY A 174 -22.10 1.42 1.02
CA GLY A 174 -22.94 1.14 -0.15
C GLY A 174 -22.21 0.61 -1.38
N SER A 175 -20.90 0.80 -1.49
CA SER A 175 -20.17 0.51 -2.74
C SER A 175 -18.87 -0.27 -2.56
N GLY A 176 -18.54 -0.67 -1.33
CA GLY A 176 -17.38 -1.52 -1.07
C GLY A 176 -16.05 -0.81 -1.09
N LEU A 177 -14.99 -1.53 -1.47
CA LEU A 177 -13.62 -1.04 -1.47
C LEU A 177 -13.27 -0.35 -2.80
N HIS A 178 -12.65 0.82 -2.70
CA HIS A 178 -12.23 1.65 -3.83
C HIS A 178 -10.75 1.98 -3.67
N ALA A 179 -9.94 1.73 -4.69
CA ALA A 179 -8.56 2.21 -4.73
C ALA A 179 -8.55 3.73 -4.97
N LEU A 180 -7.67 4.43 -4.24
CA LEU A 180 -7.48 5.87 -4.32
C LEU A 180 -6.14 6.25 -4.98
N THR A 181 -5.29 5.26 -5.25
CA THR A 181 -3.94 5.40 -5.81
C THR A 181 -3.79 4.49 -7.02
N ARG A 182 -2.79 4.76 -7.85
CA ARG A 182 -2.38 3.89 -8.97
C ARG A 182 -0.91 3.58 -8.82
N ASP A 183 -0.57 2.31 -8.77
CA ASP A 183 0.81 1.88 -8.52
C ASP A 183 1.75 2.42 -9.60
N HIS A 184 2.96 2.76 -9.18
CA HIS A 184 4.02 3.13 -10.11
C HIS A 184 4.69 1.88 -10.65
N THR A 185 4.06 1.21 -11.60
CA THR A 185 4.60 0.02 -12.27
C THR A 185 4.38 0.14 -13.78
N THR A 186 4.82 -0.86 -14.54
CA THR A 186 4.63 -0.90 -16.00
C THR A 186 3.28 -1.51 -16.42
N GLU A 187 2.51 -2.05 -15.48
CA GLU A 187 1.19 -2.62 -15.69
C GLU A 187 0.16 -1.79 -14.92
N ASP A 188 -0.96 -1.47 -15.56
CA ASP A 188 -1.98 -0.56 -15.02
C ASP A 188 -3.20 -1.31 -14.48
N ASP A 189 -3.41 -2.55 -14.89
CA ASP A 189 -4.52 -3.39 -14.44
C ASP A 189 -4.19 -4.07 -13.10
N ALA A 190 -5.04 -3.86 -12.10
CA ALA A 190 -4.81 -4.37 -10.76
C ALA A 190 -4.81 -5.91 -10.68
N LEU A 191 -5.55 -6.62 -11.54
CA LEU A 191 -5.50 -8.08 -11.57
C LEU A 191 -4.20 -8.56 -12.24
N ASP A 192 -3.76 -7.88 -13.29
CA ASP A 192 -2.51 -8.26 -13.97
C ASP A 192 -1.29 -7.95 -13.10
N GLN A 193 -1.32 -6.88 -12.30
CA GLN A 193 -0.32 -6.62 -11.25
C GLN A 193 -0.21 -7.80 -10.27
N LEU A 194 -1.33 -8.36 -9.78
CA LEU A 194 -1.33 -9.55 -8.90
C LEU A 194 -0.73 -10.80 -9.55
N ARG A 195 -0.79 -10.88 -10.89
CA ARG A 195 -0.33 -12.06 -11.64
C ARG A 195 1.15 -11.96 -12.02
N GLN A 196 1.61 -10.75 -12.31
CA GLN A 196 2.89 -10.50 -12.95
C GLN A 196 3.95 -9.95 -11.99
N ASP A 197 3.54 -9.34 -10.88
CA ASP A 197 4.44 -8.65 -9.95
C ASP A 197 5.42 -7.70 -10.69
N PRO A 198 4.88 -6.70 -11.42
CA PRO A 198 5.67 -5.86 -12.31
C PRO A 198 6.64 -4.96 -11.52
N PRO A 199 7.86 -4.71 -12.04
CA PRO A 199 8.83 -3.89 -11.34
C PRO A 199 8.34 -2.44 -11.18
N MET A 200 8.60 -1.85 -10.01
CA MET A 200 8.29 -0.45 -9.75
C MET A 200 9.09 0.52 -10.63
N THR A 201 8.41 1.54 -11.13
CA THR A 201 8.97 2.64 -11.94
C THR A 201 9.33 3.87 -11.12
N ASN A 202 8.75 4.03 -9.93
CA ASN A 202 9.04 5.09 -8.96
C ASN A 202 9.19 4.49 -7.56
N VAL A 203 10.27 4.81 -6.86
CA VAL A 203 10.59 4.28 -5.54
C VAL A 203 11.21 5.42 -4.71
N VAL A 204 10.72 5.61 -3.48
CA VAL A 204 11.30 6.60 -2.56
C VAL A 204 12.69 6.11 -2.16
N CYS A 205 13.73 6.89 -2.43
CA CYS A 205 15.11 6.53 -2.10
C CYS A 205 15.99 7.77 -1.88
N ALA A 206 17.17 7.57 -1.29
CA ALA A 206 18.10 8.64 -0.94
C ALA A 206 19.08 9.01 -2.05
N ASP A 207 19.37 8.09 -2.98
CA ASP A 207 20.42 8.22 -3.99
C ASP A 207 19.95 8.69 -5.36
N ARG A 208 18.64 8.78 -5.61
CA ARG A 208 18.06 9.25 -6.89
C ARG A 208 16.83 10.10 -6.66
N ASP A 209 16.42 10.80 -7.70
CA ASP A 209 15.16 11.53 -7.68
C ASP A 209 13.97 10.57 -7.67
N PHE A 210 12.94 10.97 -6.95
CA PHE A 210 11.62 10.33 -6.89
C PHE A 210 10.56 11.43 -6.84
N THR A 211 9.34 11.07 -7.23
CA THR A 211 8.15 11.91 -7.09
C THR A 211 7.20 11.32 -6.06
N VAL A 212 6.45 12.18 -5.38
CA VAL A 212 5.25 11.77 -4.63
C VAL A 212 4.08 12.23 -5.47
N ASP A 213 3.32 11.28 -6.00
CA ASP A 213 2.11 11.58 -6.75
C ASP A 213 0.97 11.88 -5.78
N ALA A 214 0.01 12.65 -6.27
CA ALA A 214 -1.19 13.01 -5.55
C ALA A 214 -2.40 12.93 -6.48
N GLN A 215 -3.58 12.77 -5.89
CA GLN A 215 -4.82 12.92 -6.64
C GLN A 215 -4.83 14.28 -7.37
N PRO A 216 -5.27 14.34 -8.64
CA PRO A 216 -5.25 15.57 -9.42
C PRO A 216 -5.92 16.74 -8.69
N ALA A 217 -5.36 17.94 -8.84
CA ALA A 217 -5.79 19.15 -8.14
C ALA A 217 -7.21 19.64 -8.49
N SER A 218 -7.95 18.94 -9.37
CA SER A 218 -9.35 19.23 -9.70
C SER A 218 -10.28 18.85 -8.53
N GLY A 219 -10.17 19.62 -7.45
CA GLY A 219 -11.02 19.61 -6.27
C GLY A 219 -10.51 18.73 -5.13
N ARG A 220 -10.71 19.22 -3.89
CA ARG A 220 -10.70 18.34 -2.71
C ARG A 220 -11.70 17.21 -2.95
N ARG A 221 -11.25 15.97 -2.78
CA ARG A 221 -12.14 14.82 -2.86
C ARG A 221 -12.88 14.69 -1.54
N GLU A 222 -14.17 14.35 -1.61
CA GLU A 222 -15.00 14.21 -0.44
C GLU A 222 -15.77 12.89 -0.47
N PHE A 223 -15.92 12.27 0.69
CA PHE A 223 -16.89 11.21 0.91
C PHE A 223 -17.94 11.66 1.92
N ALA A 224 -19.18 11.21 1.72
CA ALA A 224 -20.18 11.28 2.77
C ALA A 224 -19.78 10.37 3.93
N LEU A 225 -20.03 10.83 5.15
CA LEU A 225 -19.93 10.00 6.34
C LEU A 225 -21.20 9.14 6.49
N PRO A 226 -21.10 7.93 7.07
CA PRO A 226 -19.88 7.32 7.58
C PRO A 226 -19.07 6.57 6.50
N CYS A 227 -17.75 6.52 6.65
CA CYS A 227 -16.86 5.81 5.73
C CYS A 227 -15.59 5.32 6.43
N VAL A 228 -14.85 4.42 5.77
CA VAL A 228 -13.55 3.94 6.24
C VAL A 228 -12.47 4.33 5.24
N LEU A 229 -11.37 4.90 5.71
CA LEU A 229 -10.16 5.17 4.93
C LEU A 229 -9.06 4.21 5.40
N LEU A 230 -8.23 3.71 4.49
CA LEU A 230 -7.08 2.89 4.83
C LEU A 230 -5.90 3.07 3.86
N ALA A 231 -4.71 2.74 4.33
CA ALA A 231 -3.51 2.56 3.51
C ALA A 231 -2.92 1.19 3.85
N GLY A 232 -2.44 0.45 2.85
CA GLY A 232 -1.88 -0.89 3.00
C GLY A 232 -0.70 -1.13 2.07
N THR A 233 0.26 -1.94 2.51
CA THR A 233 1.30 -2.50 1.65
C THR A 233 0.75 -3.67 0.85
N ASP A 234 1.45 -4.06 -0.20
CA ASP A 234 1.09 -5.20 -1.05
C ASP A 234 1.06 -6.52 -0.27
N GLY A 235 1.77 -6.68 0.85
CA GLY A 235 1.56 -7.80 1.76
C GLY A 235 0.10 -8.04 2.17
N PHE A 236 -0.75 -7.00 2.16
CA PHE A 236 -2.19 -7.15 2.39
C PHE A 236 -3.01 -7.54 1.15
N PHE A 237 -2.66 -7.05 -0.04
CA PHE A 237 -3.53 -7.20 -1.23
C PHE A 237 -2.84 -7.87 -2.43
N GLY A 238 -1.52 -7.92 -2.47
CA GLY A 238 -0.67 -8.53 -3.51
C GLY A 238 -0.78 -10.06 -3.59
N TYR A 239 -1.22 -10.70 -2.50
CA TYR A 239 -1.28 -12.17 -2.40
C TYR A 239 -2.70 -12.76 -2.47
N VAL A 240 -3.72 -11.95 -2.74
CA VAL A 240 -5.08 -12.46 -2.98
C VAL A 240 -5.32 -12.78 -4.45
N HIS A 241 -6.26 -13.68 -4.76
CA HIS A 241 -6.52 -14.03 -6.16
C HIS A 241 -7.16 -12.91 -6.97
N THR A 242 -7.92 -12.01 -6.34
CA THR A 242 -8.51 -10.82 -6.98
C THR A 242 -8.68 -9.69 -5.97
N PRO A 243 -8.75 -8.42 -6.40
CA PRO A 243 -9.03 -7.30 -5.51
C PRO A 243 -10.33 -7.43 -4.70
N ALA A 244 -11.33 -8.15 -5.21
CA ALA A 244 -12.58 -8.44 -4.49
C ALA A 244 -12.36 -9.31 -3.24
N LEU A 245 -11.37 -10.22 -3.27
CA LEU A 245 -11.05 -11.05 -2.11
C LEU A 245 -10.34 -10.27 -1.00
N PHE A 246 -9.64 -9.18 -1.33
CA PHE A 246 -9.12 -8.26 -0.32
C PHE A 246 -10.26 -7.53 0.40
N GLU A 247 -11.28 -7.05 -0.34
CA GLU A 247 -12.49 -6.51 0.31
C GLU A 247 -13.18 -7.56 1.19
N TYR A 248 -13.33 -8.80 0.71
CA TYR A 248 -13.88 -9.89 1.52
C TYR A 248 -13.11 -10.10 2.82
N LEU A 249 -11.77 -10.04 2.79
CA LEU A 249 -10.96 -10.17 4.00
C LEU A 249 -11.28 -9.06 5.02
N LEU A 250 -11.34 -7.81 4.59
CA LEU A 250 -11.68 -6.67 5.45
C LEU A 250 -13.07 -6.84 6.08
N LEU A 251 -14.07 -7.20 5.26
CA LEU A 251 -15.46 -7.32 5.69
C LEU A 251 -15.72 -8.56 6.55
N SER A 252 -15.13 -9.70 6.20
CA SER A 252 -15.30 -10.94 6.95
C SER A 252 -14.66 -10.85 8.33
N THR A 253 -13.51 -10.19 8.46
CA THR A 253 -12.85 -9.96 9.74
C THR A 253 -13.62 -8.95 10.58
N LEU A 254 -14.12 -7.86 9.97
CA LEU A 254 -14.99 -6.88 10.63
C LEU A 254 -16.27 -7.55 11.18
N GLY A 255 -16.94 -8.38 10.37
CA GLY A 255 -18.17 -9.07 10.74
C GLY A 255 -18.01 -10.02 11.94
N ARG A 256 -16.80 -10.56 12.15
CA ARG A 256 -16.47 -11.49 13.24
C ARG A 256 -15.88 -10.80 14.47
N ALA A 257 -15.42 -9.57 14.33
CA ALA A 257 -14.78 -8.82 15.41
C ALA A 257 -15.78 -8.34 16.46
N GLY A 258 -15.32 -8.26 17.72
CA GLY A 258 -16.04 -7.67 18.85
C GLY A 258 -15.82 -6.16 19.00
N ASP A 259 -14.62 -5.68 18.68
CA ASP A 259 -14.22 -4.28 18.72
C ASP A 259 -13.06 -3.99 17.72
N MET A 260 -12.51 -2.77 17.76
CA MET A 260 -11.41 -2.36 16.85
C MET A 260 -10.11 -3.13 17.09
N ALA A 261 -9.80 -3.50 18.34
CA ALA A 261 -8.57 -4.22 18.67
C ALA A 261 -8.68 -5.68 18.22
N ASP A 262 -9.84 -6.32 18.44
CA ASP A 262 -10.14 -7.65 17.91
C ASP A 262 -10.17 -7.64 16.38
N TRP A 263 -10.67 -6.58 15.74
CA TRP A 263 -10.60 -6.44 14.28
C TRP A 263 -9.15 -6.38 13.79
N ALA A 264 -8.28 -5.59 14.43
CA ALA A 264 -6.87 -5.50 14.09
C ALA A 264 -6.16 -6.86 14.27
N ALA A 265 -6.41 -7.57 15.36
CA ALA A 265 -5.86 -8.90 15.61
C ALA A 265 -6.32 -9.93 14.56
N ARG A 266 -7.61 -9.91 14.18
CA ARG A 266 -8.15 -10.81 13.15
C ARG A 266 -7.61 -10.51 11.76
N LEU A 267 -7.44 -9.23 11.42
CA LEU A 267 -6.79 -8.82 10.18
C LEU A 267 -5.36 -9.36 10.13
N ARG A 268 -4.60 -9.19 11.22
CA ARG A 268 -3.24 -9.72 11.35
C ARG A 268 -3.19 -11.24 11.15
N THR A 269 -4.01 -12.00 11.88
CA THR A 269 -4.04 -13.46 11.75
C THR A 269 -4.46 -13.89 10.34
N ALA A 270 -5.41 -13.18 9.72
CA ALA A 270 -5.86 -13.49 8.37
C ALA A 270 -4.77 -13.23 7.32
N VAL A 271 -4.06 -12.09 7.39
CA VAL A 271 -3.00 -11.77 6.43
C VAL A 271 -1.80 -12.70 6.55
N GLN A 272 -1.39 -13.03 7.79
CA GLN A 272 -0.29 -13.97 8.06
C GLN A 272 -0.54 -15.37 7.48
N ALA A 273 -1.80 -15.75 7.25
CA ALA A 273 -2.15 -17.07 6.71
C ALA A 273 -1.90 -17.20 5.20
N TYR A 274 -1.75 -16.10 4.45
CA TYR A 274 -1.55 -16.15 3.00
C TYR A 274 -0.43 -15.27 2.46
N THR A 275 -0.04 -14.19 3.16
CA THR A 275 1.02 -13.30 2.66
C THR A 275 2.36 -14.05 2.58
N ALA A 276 3.10 -13.82 1.50
CA ALA A 276 4.51 -14.23 1.41
C ALA A 276 5.48 -13.07 1.71
N ASP A 277 4.97 -11.92 2.12
CA ASP A 277 5.73 -10.71 2.43
C ASP A 277 5.37 -10.10 3.79
N ASP A 278 6.13 -9.09 4.22
CA ASP A 278 5.74 -8.18 5.28
C ASP A 278 4.42 -7.50 4.93
N ALA A 279 3.61 -7.16 5.93
CA ALA A 279 2.31 -6.56 5.68
C ALA A 279 1.98 -5.49 6.72
N SER A 280 1.69 -4.29 6.22
CA SER A 280 1.34 -3.11 7.02
C SER A 280 0.01 -2.52 6.55
N LEU A 281 -0.86 -2.18 7.49
CA LEU A 281 -2.15 -1.53 7.22
C LEU A 281 -2.53 -0.54 8.31
N GLY A 282 -2.82 0.69 7.92
CA GLY A 282 -3.42 1.71 8.78
C GLY A 282 -4.83 2.05 8.35
N LEU A 283 -5.77 2.20 9.29
CA LEU A 283 -7.18 2.41 8.99
C LEU A 283 -7.85 3.41 9.96
N ALA A 284 -8.73 4.24 9.41
CA ALA A 284 -9.63 5.12 10.15
C ALA A 284 -11.10 4.88 9.76
N ALA A 285 -11.93 4.51 10.73
CA ALA A 285 -13.38 4.47 10.60
C ALA A 285 -13.97 5.80 11.11
N LEU A 286 -14.66 6.51 10.22
CA LEU A 286 -15.07 7.89 10.37
C LEU A 286 -16.60 8.01 10.42
N GLY A 287 -17.12 8.78 11.38
CA GLY A 287 -18.55 9.06 11.48
C GLY A 287 -19.40 7.92 12.05
N PHE A 288 -18.79 6.87 12.60
CA PHE A 288 -19.51 5.78 13.25
C PHE A 288 -19.64 6.06 14.76
N PRO A 289 -20.85 6.01 15.34
CA PRO A 289 -21.03 6.24 16.78
C PRO A 289 -20.29 5.19 17.62
N ASP A 290 -20.41 3.92 17.22
CA ASP A 290 -19.73 2.80 17.85
C ASP A 290 -19.28 1.72 16.87
N PHE A 291 -18.54 0.73 17.39
CA PHE A 291 -18.06 -0.39 16.59
C PHE A 291 -19.20 -1.27 16.08
N ARG A 292 -20.30 -1.37 16.83
CA ARG A 292 -21.48 -2.12 16.39
C ARG A 292 -22.10 -1.47 15.15
N ALA A 293 -22.22 -0.14 15.14
CA ALA A 293 -22.71 0.62 13.99
C ALA A 293 -21.78 0.49 12.78
N LEU A 294 -20.45 0.52 12.99
CA LEU A 294 -19.47 0.21 11.95
C LEU A 294 -19.70 -1.18 11.35
N ARG A 295 -19.78 -2.22 12.19
CA ARG A 295 -20.00 -3.59 11.75
C ARG A 295 -21.34 -3.77 11.02
N GLU A 296 -22.39 -3.11 11.50
CA GLU A 296 -23.73 -3.18 10.90
C GLU A 296 -23.77 -2.53 9.51
N ALA A 297 -23.15 -1.35 9.37
CA ALA A 297 -23.15 -0.59 8.12
C ALA A 297 -22.58 -1.40 6.93
N PHE A 298 -21.68 -2.34 7.19
CA PHE A 298 -21.04 -3.15 6.16
C PHE A 298 -21.65 -4.54 5.97
N ARG A 299 -22.70 -4.91 6.72
CA ARG A 299 -23.28 -6.26 6.67
C ARG A 299 -23.87 -6.61 5.30
N GLU A 300 -24.58 -5.68 4.68
CA GLU A 300 -25.17 -5.90 3.36
C GLU A 300 -24.09 -6.03 2.30
N ARG A 301 -23.08 -5.15 2.34
CA ARG A 301 -21.94 -5.23 1.43
C ARG A 301 -21.18 -6.54 1.58
N TYR A 302 -20.98 -7.02 2.81
CA TYR A 302 -20.36 -8.32 3.06
C TYR A 302 -21.13 -9.45 2.37
N ARG A 303 -22.45 -9.50 2.51
CA ARG A 303 -23.29 -10.51 1.84
C ARG A 303 -23.18 -10.43 0.32
N ALA A 304 -23.18 -9.21 -0.24
CA ALA A 304 -23.05 -9.00 -1.68
C ALA A 304 -21.68 -9.51 -2.20
N VAL A 305 -20.59 -9.19 -1.50
CA VAL A 305 -19.24 -9.66 -1.84
C VAL A 305 -19.15 -11.18 -1.76
N VAL A 306 -19.71 -11.79 -0.72
CA VAL A 306 -19.74 -13.26 -0.58
C VAL A 306 -20.48 -13.90 -1.74
N ALA A 307 -21.69 -13.43 -2.04
CA ALA A 307 -22.51 -14.00 -3.11
C ALA A 307 -21.87 -13.85 -4.49
N ALA A 308 -21.28 -12.69 -4.79
CA ALA A 308 -20.72 -12.41 -6.12
C ALA A 308 -19.34 -13.03 -6.34
N TYR A 309 -18.49 -13.05 -5.31
CA TYR A 309 -17.05 -13.30 -5.49
C TYR A 309 -16.51 -14.45 -4.63
N VAL A 310 -17.21 -14.92 -3.60
CA VAL A 310 -16.70 -16.02 -2.75
C VAL A 310 -17.43 -17.33 -3.04
N ALA A 311 -18.76 -17.27 -3.16
CA ALA A 311 -19.58 -18.44 -3.46
C ALA A 311 -19.30 -19.05 -4.85
N THR A 312 -18.71 -18.26 -5.75
CA THR A 312 -18.34 -18.67 -7.11
C THR A 312 -16.89 -19.15 -7.22
N PHE A 313 -16.12 -19.12 -6.12
CA PHE A 313 -14.71 -19.49 -6.14
C PHE A 313 -14.53 -20.99 -6.46
N PRO A 314 -13.62 -21.37 -7.38
CA PRO A 314 -13.46 -22.77 -7.78
C PRO A 314 -13.08 -23.71 -6.62
N GLU A 315 -13.91 -24.73 -6.35
CA GLU A 315 -13.76 -25.67 -5.23
C GLU A 315 -12.39 -26.37 -5.16
N ARG A 316 -11.79 -26.68 -6.32
CA ARG A 316 -10.46 -27.33 -6.41
C ARG A 316 -9.31 -26.48 -5.85
N TYR A 317 -9.52 -25.19 -5.61
CA TYR A 317 -8.60 -24.29 -4.90
C TYR A 317 -9.15 -23.86 -3.53
N GLY A 318 -10.41 -24.19 -3.21
CA GLY A 318 -11.05 -23.86 -1.94
C GLY A 318 -10.73 -24.84 -0.80
N GLY A 319 -10.28 -26.07 -1.13
CA GLY A 319 -9.95 -27.13 -0.17
C GLY A 319 -8.64 -26.96 0.61
N ASP A 320 -7.74 -26.07 0.17
CA ASP A 320 -6.44 -25.82 0.82
C ASP A 320 -6.56 -24.99 2.12
N ARG A 321 -7.77 -24.58 2.52
CA ARG A 321 -7.97 -23.84 3.78
C ARG A 321 -7.73 -24.67 5.05
N GLU A 322 -7.63 -26.00 4.96
CA GLU A 322 -7.39 -26.87 6.12
C GLU A 322 -5.98 -27.48 6.20
N ALA A 323 -5.15 -27.37 5.16
CA ALA A 323 -3.80 -27.93 5.15
C ALA A 323 -2.75 -26.84 4.96
N GLY A 324 -2.12 -26.44 6.07
CA GLY A 324 -0.98 -25.54 6.05
C GLY A 324 0.07 -26.00 5.03
N ARG A 325 0.50 -25.08 4.17
CA ARG A 325 1.59 -25.32 3.22
C ARG A 325 2.91 -25.36 3.98
N ALA A 326 3.26 -26.56 4.46
CA ALA A 326 4.63 -26.94 4.70
C ALA A 326 5.38 -26.93 3.35
N GLY A 327 6.62 -26.44 3.37
CA GLY A 327 7.45 -26.27 2.19
C GLY A 327 7.54 -27.54 1.34
N ALA A 328 7.49 -27.35 0.03
CA ALA A 328 7.91 -28.36 -0.92
C ALA A 328 8.90 -27.70 -1.87
N GLU A 329 10.17 -28.03 -1.64
CA GLU A 329 11.19 -28.05 -2.68
C GLU A 329 10.63 -28.75 -3.91
N VAL A 330 10.88 -28.18 -5.09
CA VAL A 330 10.54 -28.78 -6.38
C VAL A 330 11.53 -29.91 -6.66
N PRO A 331 11.12 -31.19 -6.75
CA PRO A 331 11.95 -32.18 -7.40
C PRO A 331 11.63 -32.18 -8.89
N ASP A 332 12.69 -32.05 -9.67
CA ASP A 332 12.76 -32.34 -11.09
C ASP A 332 12.34 -33.81 -11.35
N GLY A 333 11.52 -34.05 -12.37
CA GLY A 333 11.13 -35.41 -12.76
C GLY A 333 9.73 -35.54 -13.35
N GLY A 334 9.65 -35.72 -14.67
CA GLY A 334 8.42 -35.88 -15.42
C GLY A 334 7.57 -37.10 -15.02
N GLY A 335 6.26 -36.87 -14.96
CA GLY A 335 5.22 -37.90 -14.83
C GLY A 335 3.85 -37.26 -14.96
N GLY A 336 3.20 -37.44 -16.11
CA GLY A 336 1.93 -36.78 -16.45
C GLY A 336 0.77 -37.18 -15.54
N PHE A 337 0.10 -36.17 -14.98
CA PHE A 337 -1.27 -36.27 -14.45
C PHE A 337 -2.08 -35.08 -14.99
N GLY A 338 -3.12 -35.37 -15.78
CA GLY A 338 -4.02 -34.41 -16.42
C GLY A 338 -4.95 -33.62 -15.47
N ALA A 339 -4.51 -33.34 -14.25
CA ALA A 339 -5.23 -32.53 -13.26
C ALA A 339 -4.70 -31.08 -13.17
N GLY A 340 -3.59 -30.76 -13.84
CA GLY A 340 -2.85 -29.50 -13.68
C GLY A 340 -3.16 -28.37 -14.67
N THR A 341 -4.10 -28.52 -15.61
CA THR A 341 -4.47 -27.46 -16.57
C THR A 341 -5.89 -26.96 -16.37
N ALA A 342 -6.87 -27.87 -16.31
CA ALA A 342 -8.28 -27.53 -16.14
C ALA A 342 -8.58 -26.73 -14.85
N GLY A 343 -7.84 -27.00 -13.76
CA GLY A 343 -7.96 -26.21 -12.52
C GLY A 343 -7.44 -24.78 -12.70
N PHE A 344 -6.25 -24.64 -13.29
CA PHE A 344 -5.65 -23.33 -13.53
C PHE A 344 -6.48 -22.49 -14.51
N ASP A 345 -7.05 -23.14 -15.52
CA ASP A 345 -7.93 -22.48 -16.49
C ASP A 345 -9.25 -22.02 -15.83
N ALA A 346 -9.85 -22.84 -14.96
CA ALA A 346 -11.03 -22.46 -14.19
C ALA A 346 -10.75 -21.30 -13.22
N LEU A 347 -9.60 -21.31 -12.54
CA LEU A 347 -9.19 -20.21 -11.66
C LEU A 347 -8.95 -18.92 -12.44
N ARG A 348 -8.22 -19.00 -13.56
CA ARG A 348 -7.94 -17.83 -14.42
C ARG A 348 -9.24 -17.23 -14.97
N HIS A 349 -10.15 -18.08 -15.44
CA HIS A 349 -11.45 -17.65 -15.94
C HIS A 349 -12.27 -16.96 -14.84
N TRP A 350 -12.37 -17.57 -13.66
CA TRP A 350 -13.05 -16.97 -12.51
C TRP A 350 -12.44 -15.61 -12.11
N GLN A 351 -11.10 -15.50 -12.10
CA GLN A 351 -10.42 -14.23 -11.81
C GLN A 351 -10.81 -13.13 -12.82
N GLU A 352 -10.82 -13.44 -14.12
CA GLU A 352 -11.15 -12.49 -15.18
C GLU A 352 -12.61 -12.04 -15.10
N GLU A 353 -13.55 -12.97 -14.87
CA GLU A 353 -14.97 -12.66 -14.76
C GLU A 353 -15.27 -11.81 -13.53
N THR A 354 -14.75 -12.21 -12.37
CA THR A 354 -14.95 -11.45 -11.13
C THR A 354 -14.30 -10.08 -11.19
N TRP A 355 -13.09 -9.98 -11.76
CA TRP A 355 -12.43 -8.69 -11.95
C TRP A 355 -13.20 -7.79 -12.92
N ARG A 356 -13.66 -8.31 -14.06
CA ARG A 356 -14.49 -7.54 -15.01
C ARG A 356 -15.72 -6.93 -14.33
N ALA A 357 -16.38 -7.68 -13.45
CA ALA A 357 -17.54 -7.21 -12.70
C ALA A 357 -17.19 -6.22 -11.58
N TYR A 358 -16.06 -6.40 -10.91
CA TYR A 358 -15.66 -5.64 -9.73
C TYR A 358 -14.91 -4.33 -10.06
N ARG A 359 -14.11 -4.35 -11.14
CA ARG A 359 -13.21 -3.27 -11.58
C ARG A 359 -13.87 -1.89 -11.65
N PRO A 360 -15.06 -1.70 -12.26
CA PRO A 360 -15.63 -0.35 -12.39
C PRO A 360 -15.92 0.32 -11.04
N GLY A 361 -16.26 -0.47 -10.02
CA GLY A 361 -16.40 0.01 -8.66
C GLY A 361 -15.03 0.33 -8.06
N TYR A 362 -14.13 -0.64 -8.08
CA TYR A 362 -12.80 -0.54 -7.47
C TYR A 362 -11.97 0.65 -7.98
N GLU A 363 -11.96 0.90 -9.29
CA GLU A 363 -11.13 1.94 -9.92
C GLU A 363 -11.82 3.32 -9.95
N ARG A 364 -13.05 3.44 -9.44
CA ARG A 364 -13.90 4.65 -9.59
C ARG A 364 -13.22 5.94 -9.15
N TYR A 365 -12.38 5.88 -8.12
CA TYR A 365 -11.70 7.04 -7.53
C TYR A 365 -10.20 7.04 -7.77
N MET A 366 -9.67 6.12 -8.58
CA MET A 366 -8.25 6.13 -8.95
C MET A 366 -7.91 7.38 -9.78
N PRO A 367 -6.66 7.86 -9.70
CA PRO A 367 -6.21 8.89 -10.64
C PRO A 367 -6.34 8.38 -12.09
N PRO A 368 -6.63 9.28 -13.04
CA PRO A 368 -6.69 8.90 -14.44
C PRO A 368 -5.33 8.35 -14.89
N LEU A 369 -5.35 7.47 -15.89
CA LEU A 369 -4.12 7.02 -16.53
C LEU A 369 -3.35 8.23 -17.07
N PRO A 370 -2.00 8.23 -16.98
CA PRO A 370 -1.19 9.20 -17.69
C PRO A 370 -1.59 9.20 -19.17
N PRO A 371 -1.66 10.37 -19.82
CA PRO A 371 -1.87 10.40 -21.26
C PRO A 371 -0.76 9.60 -21.94
N VAL A 372 -1.12 8.64 -22.79
CA VAL A 372 -0.15 7.93 -23.63
C VAL A 372 0.49 8.95 -24.55
N LEU A 373 1.72 9.38 -24.23
CA LEU A 373 2.48 10.24 -25.13
C LEU A 373 2.73 9.44 -26.41
N PRO A 374 2.34 9.94 -27.60
CA PRO A 374 2.63 9.24 -28.84
C PRO A 374 4.13 9.03 -28.94
N ALA A 375 4.54 7.78 -29.15
CA ALA A 375 5.94 7.41 -29.29
C ALA A 375 6.61 8.37 -30.27
N GLN A 376 7.60 9.14 -29.80
CA GLN A 376 8.40 9.97 -30.68
C GLN A 376 9.08 9.04 -31.67
N ARG A 377 8.61 9.05 -32.93
CA ARG A 377 9.30 8.36 -34.02
C ARG A 377 10.73 8.90 -34.02
N PRO A 378 11.76 8.05 -34.02
CA PRO A 378 13.13 8.54 -34.14
C PRO A 378 13.21 9.34 -35.44
N GLU A 379 13.55 10.62 -35.32
CA GLU A 379 13.86 11.46 -36.48
C GLU A 379 14.92 10.72 -37.28
N ARG A 380 14.58 10.38 -38.54
CA ARG A 380 15.56 9.87 -39.49
C ARG A 380 16.65 10.94 -39.60
N ARG A 381 17.82 10.66 -39.04
CA ARG A 381 19.05 11.40 -39.35
C ARG A 381 19.21 11.40 -40.88
N VAL A 382 18.91 12.52 -41.50
CA VAL A 382 19.30 12.79 -42.88
C VAL A 382 20.81 12.96 -42.85
N VAL A 383 21.53 11.94 -43.31
CA VAL A 383 22.98 12.03 -43.54
C VAL A 383 23.17 12.92 -44.75
N PRO A 384 23.87 14.08 -44.64
CA PRO A 384 24.18 14.89 -45.80
C PRO A 384 25.14 14.15 -46.74
N PRO A 385 25.01 14.31 -48.06
CA PRO A 385 25.89 13.63 -49.02
C PRO A 385 27.33 14.11 -48.86
N ALA A 386 28.27 13.15 -48.90
CA ALA A 386 29.69 13.42 -48.88
C ALA A 386 30.09 14.29 -50.08
N GLY A 387 30.73 15.43 -49.80
CA GLY A 387 31.34 16.27 -50.82
C GLY A 387 32.58 15.60 -51.44
N PRO A 388 32.93 15.92 -52.70
CA PRO A 388 34.01 15.27 -53.41
C PRO A 388 35.38 15.65 -52.84
N GLU A 389 36.23 14.64 -52.63
CA GLU A 389 37.63 14.77 -52.26
C GLU A 389 38.39 15.54 -53.35
N ALA A 390 39.06 16.63 -52.95
CA ALA A 390 39.97 17.36 -53.81
C ALA A 390 41.29 16.60 -53.91
N GLY A 391 41.69 16.27 -55.13
CA GLY A 391 43.04 15.83 -55.46
C GLY A 391 43.97 17.02 -55.72
N ALA A 392 45.25 16.78 -55.41
CA ALA A 392 46.45 17.62 -55.55
C ALA A 392 46.79 18.55 -54.37
#